data_AF-A0A378R0H4-F1
#
_entry.id   AF-A0A378R0H4-F1
#
_cell.length_a   1.000
_cell.length_b   1.000
_cell.length_c   1.000
_cell.angle_alpha   90.00
_cell.angle_beta   90.00
_cell.angle_gamma   90.00
#
_symmetry.space_group_name_H-M   'P 1'
#
loop_
_entity.id
_entity.type
_entity.pdbx_description
1 polymer ?
#
loop_
_entity_poly.entity_id
_entity_poly.type
_entity_poly.pdbx_seq_one_letter_code
_entity_poly.pdbx_strand_id
1 'polypeptide(L)'
;MTDIYIIDTNVLMRYLLQDDDNQFVIAKSYLTNPNYQLYLPIQTLCEMVWIMKKKLKFPNAYIVKVLKGILAQSHIDFDKEVVNFSMEF
;
A
#
# COMPACT_ATOMS: atom_id res chain seq x y z
N MET A 1 -13.89 -13.37 15.29
CA MET A 1 -12.50 -12.95 15.01
C MET A 1 -12.55 -12.17 13.72
N THR A 2 -12.02 -10.95 13.69
CA THR A 2 -11.84 -10.23 12.42
C THR A 2 -10.61 -10.81 11.76
N ASP A 3 -10.75 -11.36 10.56
CA ASP A 3 -9.60 -11.86 9.80
C ASP A 3 -8.71 -10.68 9.42
N ILE A 4 -7.41 -10.83 9.64
CA ILE A 4 -6.39 -9.84 9.27
C ILE A 4 -5.71 -10.34 8.00
N TYR A 5 -5.78 -9.54 6.93
CA TYR A 5 -5.11 -9.84 5.67
C TYR A 5 -3.78 -9.10 5.60
N ILE A 6 -2.68 -9.85 5.55
CA ILE A 6 -1.35 -9.30 5.32
C ILE A 6 -1.20 -9.08 3.81
N ILE A 7 -0.89 -7.85 3.43
CA ILE A 7 -0.83 -7.46 2.02
C ILE A 7 0.60 -7.56 1.50
N ASP A 8 0.77 -8.36 0.45
CA ASP A 8 2.00 -8.44 -0.34
C ASP A 8 2.13 -7.24 -1.31
N THR A 9 3.36 -6.91 -1.67
CA THR A 9 3.67 -5.85 -2.63
C THR A 9 2.95 -6.03 -3.95
N ASN A 10 2.88 -7.25 -4.50
CA ASN A 10 2.23 -7.47 -5.78
C ASN A 10 0.75 -7.14 -5.74
N VAL A 11 0.03 -7.55 -4.68
CA VAL A 11 -1.40 -7.24 -4.52
C VAL A 11 -1.61 -5.73 -4.45
N LEU A 12 -0.78 -5.02 -3.68
CA LEU A 12 -0.82 -3.57 -3.59
C LEU A 12 -0.53 -2.91 -4.95
N MET A 13 0.47 -3.37 -5.68
CA MET A 13 0.83 -2.81 -6.98
C MET A 13 -0.23 -3.07 -8.05
N ARG A 14 -0.92 -4.23 -8.04
CA ARG A 14 -2.05 -4.50 -8.94
C ARG A 14 -3.17 -3.48 -8.77
N TYR A 15 -3.44 -3.09 -7.53
CA TYR A 15 -4.42 -2.04 -7.24
C TYR A 15 -3.93 -0.65 -7.65
N LEU A 16 -2.69 -0.29 -7.30
CA LEU A 16 -2.18 1.07 -7.54
C LEU A 16 -1.93 1.38 -9.02
N LEU A 17 -1.55 0.39 -9.82
CA LEU A 17 -1.18 0.57 -11.23
C LEU A 17 -2.31 0.25 -12.20
N GLN A 18 -3.29 -0.58 -11.79
CA GLN A 18 -4.29 -1.14 -12.69
C GLN A 18 -3.64 -1.69 -13.97
N ASP A 19 -2.60 -2.49 -13.80
CA ASP A 19 -1.80 -3.01 -14.92
C ASP A 19 -2.41 -4.28 -15.54
N ASP A 20 -3.32 -4.94 -14.82
CA ASP A 20 -4.16 -6.04 -15.29
C ASP A 20 -5.58 -5.87 -14.71
N ASP A 21 -6.60 -5.80 -15.56
CA ASP A 21 -7.96 -5.49 -15.15
C ASP A 21 -8.56 -6.54 -14.21
N ASN A 22 -8.28 -7.82 -14.44
CA ASN A 22 -8.81 -8.91 -13.61
C ASN A 22 -8.19 -8.87 -12.21
N GLN A 23 -6.87 -8.73 -12.16
CA GLN A 23 -6.13 -8.64 -10.91
C GLN A 23 -6.46 -7.35 -10.15
N PHE A 24 -6.66 -6.24 -10.87
CA PHE A 24 -7.08 -4.98 -10.26
C PHE A 24 -8.42 -5.12 -9.55
N VAL A 25 -9.42 -5.72 -10.21
CA VAL A 25 -10.74 -5.92 -9.61
C VAL A 25 -10.64 -6.76 -8.33
N ILE A 26 -9.84 -7.83 -8.36
CA ILE A 26 -9.61 -8.68 -7.18
C ILE A 26 -8.94 -7.87 -6.08
N ALA A 27 -7.80 -7.23 -6.35
CA ALA A 27 -7.06 -6.47 -5.34
C ALA A 27 -7.90 -5.33 -4.74
N LYS A 28 -8.64 -4.59 -5.58
CA LYS A 28 -9.57 -3.55 -5.15
C LYS A 28 -10.64 -4.09 -4.20
N SER A 29 -11.21 -5.27 -4.47
CA SER A 29 -12.27 -5.87 -3.65
C SER A 29 -11.82 -6.15 -2.20
N TYR A 30 -10.51 -6.34 -1.97
CA TYR A 30 -9.94 -6.47 -0.63
C TYR A 30 -9.50 -5.11 -0.07
N LEU A 31 -8.72 -4.35 -0.85
CA LEU A 31 -8.08 -3.11 -0.37
C LEU A 31 -9.07 -2.01 -0.02
N THR A 32 -10.24 -1.98 -0.65
CA THR A 32 -11.27 -0.96 -0.38
C THR A 32 -12.43 -1.48 0.46
N ASN A 33 -12.41 -2.72 0.94
CA ASN A 33 -13.49 -3.26 1.76
C ASN A 33 -13.26 -2.90 3.24
N PRO A 34 -14.10 -2.03 3.83
CA PRO A 34 -13.89 -1.56 5.20
C PRO A 34 -14.13 -2.65 6.27
N ASN A 35 -14.71 -3.79 5.89
CA ASN A 35 -14.92 -4.92 6.80
C ASN A 35 -13.66 -5.78 6.98
N TYR A 36 -12.63 -5.57 6.16
CA TYR A 36 -11.37 -6.29 6.26
C TYR A 36 -10.33 -5.46 6.99
N GLN A 37 -9.71 -6.05 8.01
CA GLN A 37 -8.52 -5.46 8.61
C GLN A 37 -7.32 -5.85 7.76
N LEU A 38 -6.60 -4.85 7.25
CA LEU A 38 -5.43 -5.07 6.42
C LEU A 38 -4.17 -4.71 7.22
N TYR A 39 -3.10 -5.47 7.01
CA TYR A 39 -1.79 -5.16 7.54
C TYR A 39 -0.80 -4.97 6.39
N LEU A 40 -0.11 -3.84 6.37
CA LEU A 40 0.98 -3.54 5.46
C LEU A 40 2.32 -3.61 6.22
N PRO A 41 3.09 -4.70 6.03
CA PRO A 41 4.45 -4.77 6.54
C PRO A 41 5.32 -3.65 5.98
N ILE A 42 6.29 -3.19 6.76
CA ILE A 42 7.27 -2.20 6.31
C ILE A 42 8.00 -2.62 5.02
N GLN A 43 8.22 -3.93 4.82
CA GLN A 43 8.83 -4.47 3.61
C GLN A 43 7.96 -4.16 2.38
N THR A 44 6.64 -4.37 2.48
CA THR A 44 5.68 -4.06 1.40
C THR A 44 5.72 -2.58 1.04
N LEU A 45 5.77 -1.69 2.03
CA LEU A 45 5.87 -0.25 1.81
C LEU A 45 7.21 0.15 1.16
N CYS A 46 8.32 -0.41 1.63
CA CYS A 46 9.65 -0.17 1.05
C CYS A 46 9.74 -0.61 -0.40
N GLU A 47 9.22 -1.81 -0.71
CA GLU A 47 9.22 -2.33 -2.08
C GLU A 47 8.30 -1.52 -2.99
N MET A 48 7.10 -1.12 -2.53
CA MET A 48 6.22 -0.22 -3.28
C MET A 48 6.96 1.07 -3.65
N VAL A 49 7.58 1.73 -2.68
CA VAL A 49 8.36 2.96 -2.90
C VAL A 49 9.50 2.71 -3.89
N TRP A 50 10.24 1.61 -3.73
CA TRP A 50 11.33 1.25 -4.62
C TRP A 50 10.84 1.00 -6.05
N ILE A 51 9.76 0.24 -6.25
CA ILE A 51 9.16 -0.03 -7.57
C ILE A 51 8.74 1.30 -8.22
N MET A 52 7.95 2.11 -7.50
CA MET A 52 7.45 3.38 -8.01
C MET A 52 8.58 4.34 -8.38
N LYS A 53 9.62 4.44 -7.54
CA LYS A 53 10.73 5.38 -7.73
C LYS A 53 11.77 4.89 -8.74
N LYS A 54 12.20 3.63 -8.64
CA LYS A 54 13.34 3.09 -9.39
C LYS A 54 12.92 2.40 -10.68
N LYS A 55 11.83 1.64 -10.68
CA LYS A 55 11.35 0.93 -11.87
C LYS A 55 10.44 1.83 -12.72
N LEU A 56 9.46 2.47 -12.11
CA LEU A 56 8.45 3.29 -12.81
C LEU A 56 8.82 4.78 -12.93
N LYS A 57 9.86 5.22 -12.21
CA LYS A 57 10.38 6.60 -12.25
C LYS A 57 9.35 7.68 -11.87
N PHE A 58 8.37 7.34 -11.04
CA PHE A 58 7.43 8.33 -10.54
C PHE A 58 8.13 9.39 -9.66
N PRO A 59 7.70 10.66 -9.72
CA PRO A 59 8.26 11.71 -8.86
C PRO A 59 8.01 11.43 -7.38
N ASN A 60 8.97 11.80 -6.52
CA ASN A 60 8.84 11.61 -5.06
C ASN A 60 7.52 12.22 -4.52
N ALA A 61 7.11 13.39 -5.02
CA ALA A 61 5.86 14.04 -4.59
C ALA A 61 4.62 13.17 -4.85
N TYR A 62 4.59 12.44 -5.98
CA TYR A 62 3.50 11.51 -6.28
C TYR A 62 3.53 10.30 -5.35
N ILE A 63 4.72 9.73 -5.11
CA ILE A 63 4.88 8.58 -4.20
C ILE A 63 4.45 8.94 -2.78
N VAL A 64 4.85 10.11 -2.28
CA VAL A 64 4.42 10.61 -0.96
C VAL A 64 2.90 10.80 -0.89
N LYS A 65 2.28 11.32 -1.96
CA LYS A 65 0.82 11.45 -2.03
C LYS A 65 0.13 10.08 -1.91
N VAL A 66 0.63 9.07 -2.62
CA VAL A 66 0.11 7.70 -2.57
C VAL A 66 0.29 7.08 -1.18
N LEU A 67 1.49 7.18 -0.61
CA LEU A 67 1.77 6.73 0.77
C LEU A 67 0.79 7.35 1.77
N LYS A 68 0.64 8.68 1.77
CA LYS A 68 -0.29 9.37 2.67
C LYS A 68 -1.73 8.90 2.48
N GLY A 69 -2.15 8.63 1.24
CA GLY A 69 -3.48 8.10 0.95
C GLY A 69 -3.71 6.71 1.57
N ILE A 70 -2.72 5.82 1.49
CA ILE A 70 -2.75 4.48 2.08
C ILE A 70 -2.76 4.56 3.61
N LEU A 71 -1.83 5.33 4.20
CA LEU A 71 -1.64 5.43 5.65
C LEU A 71 -2.80 6.14 6.37
N ALA A 72 -3.63 6.89 5.63
CA ALA A 72 -4.82 7.54 6.17
C ALA A 72 -6.05 6.61 6.25
N GLN A 73 -5.98 5.39 5.72
CA GLN A 73 -7.11 4.45 5.76
C GLN A 73 -7.23 3.79 7.13
N SER A 74 -8.42 3.87 7.75
CA SER A 74 -8.65 3.38 9.12
C SER A 74 -8.59 1.86 9.25
N HIS A 75 -8.86 1.13 8.17
CA HIS A 75 -8.84 -0.34 8.13
C HIS A 75 -7.47 -0.91 7.71
N ILE A 76 -6.46 -0.06 7.55
CA ILE A 76 -5.09 -0.44 7.22
C ILE A 76 -4.18 -0.14 8.42
N ASP A 77 -3.59 -1.20 8.97
CA ASP A 77 -2.55 -1.09 9.98
C ASP A 77 -1.17 -1.38 9.38
N PHE A 78 -0.11 -0.90 10.04
CA PHE A 78 1.27 -0.95 9.55
C PHE A 78 2.24 -0.71 10.71
N ASP A 79 3.54 -0.86 10.44
CA ASP A 79 4.62 -0.55 11.38
C ASP A 79 4.72 0.97 11.67
N LYS A 80 3.76 1.51 12.45
CA LYS A 80 3.54 2.95 12.68
C LYS A 80 4.78 3.69 13.18
N GLU A 81 5.52 3.13 14.13
CA GLU A 81 6.71 3.78 14.68
C GLU A 81 7.77 4.01 13.61
N VAL A 82 8.06 2.98 12.81
CA VAL A 82 9.07 3.02 11.74
C VAL A 82 8.62 3.97 10.63
N VAL A 83 7.35 3.90 10.23
CA VAL A 83 6.80 4.77 9.19
C VAL A 83 6.81 6.22 9.63
N ASN A 84 6.36 6.54 10.84
CA ASN A 84 6.35 7.91 11.34
C ASN A 84 7.77 8.48 11.42
N PHE A 85 8.72 7.73 11.97
CA PHE A 85 10.13 8.13 11.99
C PHE A 85 10.68 8.45 10.59
N SER A 86 10.29 7.66 9.58
CA SER A 86 10.74 7.89 8.19
C SER A 86 10.10 9.08 7.49
N MET A 87 8.95 9.56 7.97
CA MET A 87 8.16 10.65 7.35
C MET A 87 8.48 12.03 7.93
N GLU A 88 9.29 12.10 8.99
CA GLU A 88 9.74 13.36 9.62
C GLU A 88 10.94 14.01 8.88
N PHE A 89 11.51 13.33 7.88
CA PHE A 89 12.64 13.78 7.04
C PHE A 89 12.22 14.01 5.58
#